data_AF-A0A427CFY5-F1
#
_entry.id   AF-A0A427CFY5-F1
#
_cell.length_a   1.000
_cell.length_b   1.000
_cell.length_c   1.000
_cell.angle_alpha   90.00
_cell.angle_beta   90.00
_cell.angle_gamma   90.00
#
_symmetry.space_group_name_H-M   'P 1'
#
loop_
_entity.id
_entity.type
_entity.pdbx_description
1 polymer ?
#
loop_
_entity_poly.entity_id
_entity_poly.type
_entity_poly.pdbx_seq_one_letter_code
_entity_poly.pdbx_strand_id
1 'polypeptide(L)'
;MFHLDKNPAVLSNVNVRIERHGDERALAVDVTFVTSTSNTVLDHFDKELRKSLFRKAKSGEQQQLPTIGGDHLTEIKIPSLEPIKVGHEFKGYEFQIDGELDATQPIVLVDVKLKKFVIAPKEGGSVELTFKASANVEPEEVAELTEALIRESVVLTLQPGKANEDAPQQEDLAA
;
A
#
# COMPACT_ATOMS: atom_id res chain seq x y z
N MET A 1 11.67 -4.90 4.18
CA MET A 1 11.08 -4.28 2.97
C MET A 1 9.58 -4.23 3.16
N PHE A 2 8.91 -3.25 2.54
CA PHE A 2 7.45 -3.14 2.58
C PHE A 2 6.85 -4.30 1.78
N HIS A 3 5.93 -5.06 2.38
CA HIS A 3 5.35 -6.26 1.79
C HIS A 3 3.90 -6.39 2.28
N LEU A 4 3.02 -6.83 1.39
CA LEU A 4 1.63 -7.15 1.70
C LEU A 4 1.35 -8.53 1.09
N ASP A 5 0.78 -9.43 1.88
CA ASP A 5 0.45 -10.80 1.44
C ASP A 5 -1.05 -11.03 1.59
N LYS A 6 -1.74 -11.20 0.45
CA LYS A 6 -3.19 -11.43 0.39
C LYS A 6 -3.99 -10.44 1.25
N ASN A 7 -3.64 -9.17 1.19
CA ASN A 7 -4.27 -8.11 1.95
C ASN A 7 -5.55 -7.63 1.24
N PRO A 8 -6.72 -7.69 1.89
CA PRO A 8 -7.93 -7.10 1.34
C PRO A 8 -7.76 -5.60 1.13
N ALA A 9 -8.22 -5.10 -0.01
CA ALA A 9 -8.15 -3.70 -0.35
C ALA A 9 -9.32 -3.30 -1.25
N VAL A 10 -9.52 -1.99 -1.33
CA VAL A 10 -10.45 -1.37 -2.25
C VAL A 10 -9.66 -0.70 -3.36
N LEU A 11 -9.94 -1.09 -4.60
CA LEU A 11 -9.49 -0.40 -5.79
C LEU A 11 -10.42 0.80 -6.01
N SER A 12 -9.95 1.98 -5.64
CA SER A 12 -10.78 3.21 -5.62
C SER A 12 -10.76 4.00 -6.93
N ASN A 13 -9.68 3.88 -7.71
CA ASN A 13 -9.50 4.65 -8.94
C ASN A 13 -8.51 3.98 -9.89
N VAL A 14 -8.82 3.96 -11.18
CA VAL A 14 -7.89 3.61 -12.27
C VAL A 14 -7.75 4.84 -13.16
N ASN A 15 -6.53 5.33 -13.33
CA ASN A 15 -6.23 6.43 -14.24
C ASN A 15 -5.27 5.94 -15.33
N VAL A 16 -5.77 5.89 -16.56
CA VAL A 16 -5.00 5.51 -17.74
C VAL A 16 -4.33 6.74 -18.34
N ARG A 17 -3.03 6.65 -18.59
CA ARG A 17 -2.21 7.72 -19.16
C ARG A 17 -1.37 7.18 -20.31
N ILE A 18 -1.06 8.04 -21.27
CA ILE A 18 -0.13 7.71 -22.36
C ILE A 18 1.17 8.44 -22.07
N GLU A 19 2.24 7.69 -21.84
CA GLU A 19 3.59 8.22 -21.71
C GLU A 19 4.30 8.19 -23.07
N ARG A 20 5.13 9.20 -23.31
CA ARG A 20 6.00 9.23 -24.50
C ARG A 20 7.41 8.86 -24.07
N HIS A 21 7.89 7.72 -24.54
CA HIS A 21 9.30 7.33 -24.43
C HIS A 21 10.00 7.66 -25.74
N GLY A 22 10.36 8.94 -25.91
CA GLY A 22 10.87 9.42 -27.20
C GLY A 22 9.79 9.38 -28.28
N ASP A 23 10.00 8.57 -29.31
CA ASP A 23 9.06 8.40 -30.44
C ASP A 23 7.98 7.34 -30.18
N GLU A 24 8.13 6.51 -29.14
CA GLU A 24 7.18 5.46 -28.79
C GLU A 24 6.16 5.94 -27.75
N ARG A 25 4.93 5.45 -27.87
CA ARG A 25 3.86 5.67 -26.90
C ARG A 25 3.70 4.42 -26.07
N ALA A 26 3.94 4.53 -24.76
CA ALA A 26 3.62 3.47 -23.82
C ALA A 26 2.33 3.82 -23.08
N LEU A 27 1.53 2.79 -22.84
CA LEU A 27 0.36 2.89 -22.00
C LEU A 27 0.82 2.66 -20.55
N ALA A 28 0.39 3.55 -19.68
CA ALA A 28 0.67 3.44 -18.26
C ALA A 28 -0.62 3.65 -17.47
N VAL A 29 -0.64 3.11 -16.26
CA VAL A 29 -1.77 3.21 -15.37
C VAL A 29 -1.32 3.69 -14.01
N ASP A 30 -2.14 4.53 -13.39
CA ASP A 30 -2.05 4.94 -12.01
C ASP A 30 -3.29 4.39 -11.29
N VAL A 31 -3.12 3.36 -10.47
CA VAL A 31 -4.22 2.74 -9.72
C VAL A 31 -4.12 3.16 -8.26
N THR A 32 -5.24 3.57 -7.66
CA THR A 32 -5.30 3.99 -6.26
C THR A 32 -5.98 2.92 -5.41
N PHE A 33 -5.25 2.42 -4.43
CA PHE A 33 -5.71 1.39 -3.49
C PHE A 33 -5.90 1.97 -2.11
N VAL A 34 -6.89 1.44 -1.39
CA VAL A 34 -7.13 1.69 0.02
C VAL A 34 -7.15 0.35 0.73
N THR A 35 -6.23 0.11 1.65
CA THR A 35 -6.17 -1.13 2.43
C THR A 35 -6.08 -0.84 3.91
N SER A 36 -6.55 -1.76 4.75
CA SER A 36 -6.35 -1.70 6.19
C SER A 36 -5.28 -2.72 6.58
N THR A 37 -4.28 -2.28 7.33
CA THR A 37 -3.19 -3.14 7.80
C THR A 37 -2.78 -2.80 9.22
N SER A 38 -1.87 -3.58 9.79
CA SER A 38 -1.30 -3.33 11.11
C SER A 38 -0.46 -2.05 11.12
N ASN A 39 -0.45 -1.32 12.23
CA ASN A 39 0.43 -0.16 12.40
C ASN A 39 1.93 -0.47 12.33
N THR A 40 2.33 -1.74 12.37
CA THR A 40 3.71 -2.20 12.12
C THR A 40 4.18 -1.83 10.71
N VAL A 41 3.26 -1.67 9.76
CA VAL A 41 3.61 -1.26 8.39
C VAL A 41 4.31 0.09 8.34
N LEU A 42 4.03 0.96 9.32
CA LEU A 42 4.61 2.30 9.42
C LEU A 42 6.13 2.26 9.61
N ASP A 43 6.66 1.18 10.21
CA ASP A 43 8.08 0.99 10.45
C ASP A 43 8.88 0.82 9.14
N HIS A 44 8.20 0.55 8.01
CA HIS A 44 8.81 0.54 6.68
C HIS A 44 8.96 1.93 6.04
N PHE A 45 8.24 2.93 6.55
CA PHE A 45 8.37 4.32 6.11
C PHE A 45 9.36 5.05 7.00
N ASP A 46 9.11 5.02 8.31
CA ASP A 46 9.98 5.60 9.32
C ASP A 46 9.68 4.95 10.69
N LYS A 47 10.73 4.56 11.42
CA LYS A 47 10.62 3.90 12.74
C LYS A 47 10.00 4.82 13.81
N GLU A 48 10.01 6.12 13.61
CA GLU A 48 9.40 7.11 14.50
C GLU A 48 7.92 7.34 14.19
N LEU A 49 7.47 7.08 12.95
CA LEU A 49 6.10 7.38 12.53
C LEU A 49 5.07 6.59 13.35
N ARG A 50 5.32 5.30 13.56
CA ARG A 50 4.48 4.43 14.40
C ARG A 50 4.36 4.95 15.83
N LYS A 51 5.51 5.30 16.43
CA LYS A 51 5.57 5.83 17.80
C LYS A 51 4.97 7.22 17.92
N SER A 52 4.95 8.00 16.83
CA SER A 52 4.38 9.35 16.81
C SER A 52 2.85 9.33 16.73
N LEU A 53 2.27 8.31 16.10
CA LEU A 53 0.83 8.19 15.87
C LEU A 53 0.12 7.33 16.91
N PHE A 54 0.79 6.34 17.49
CA PHE A 54 0.18 5.41 18.45
C PHE A 54 0.80 5.52 19.84
N ARG A 55 -0.03 5.30 20.87
CA ARG A 55 0.37 5.16 22.27
C ARG A 55 -0.10 3.83 22.82
N LYS A 56 0.51 3.41 23.93
CA LYS A 56 0.00 2.29 24.71
C LYS A 56 -1.32 2.69 25.36
N ALA A 57 -2.26 1.75 25.39
CA ALA A 57 -3.48 1.91 26.16
C ALA A 57 -3.14 2.09 27.65
N LYS A 58 -3.82 3.03 28.33
CA LYS A 58 -3.66 3.22 29.78
C LYS A 58 -4.50 2.19 30.52
N SER A 59 -4.09 1.84 31.74
CA SER A 59 -4.89 0.96 32.61
C SER A 59 -6.31 1.54 32.79
N GLY A 60 -7.31 0.83 32.28
CA GLY A 60 -8.73 1.24 32.28
C GLY A 60 -9.29 1.66 30.91
N GLU A 61 -8.43 1.99 29.95
CA GLU A 61 -8.78 2.22 28.55
C GLU A 61 -8.55 0.89 27.78
N GLN A 62 -9.64 0.23 27.40
CA GLN A 62 -9.71 -0.90 26.45
C GLN A 62 -8.71 -2.07 26.62
N GLN A 63 -9.03 -3.03 27.51
CA GLN A 63 -8.25 -4.26 27.74
C GLN A 63 -8.58 -5.45 26.81
N GLN A 64 -9.52 -5.32 25.85
CA GLN A 64 -10.15 -6.51 25.24
C GLN A 64 -10.44 -6.40 23.73
N LEU A 65 -9.53 -5.84 22.93
CA LEU A 65 -9.55 -6.11 21.49
C LEU A 65 -8.35 -7.00 21.12
N PRO A 66 -8.53 -8.01 20.25
CA PRO A 66 -7.42 -8.77 19.71
C PRO A 66 -6.43 -7.79 19.05
N THR A 67 -5.21 -7.77 19.58
CA THR A 67 -4.20 -6.79 19.20
C THR A 67 -3.60 -7.21 17.86
N ILE A 68 -3.84 -6.43 16.81
CA ILE A 68 -3.22 -6.66 15.50
C ILE A 68 -1.78 -6.14 15.56
N GLY A 69 -0.82 -7.03 15.86
CA GLY A 69 0.62 -6.71 15.82
C GLY A 69 1.35 -6.61 17.17
N GLY A 70 0.81 -7.21 18.24
CA GLY A 70 1.56 -7.61 19.45
C GLY A 70 2.07 -6.51 20.41
N ASP A 71 2.35 -5.28 19.95
CA ASP A 71 3.08 -4.28 20.75
C ASP A 71 2.21 -3.38 21.64
N HIS A 72 0.90 -3.65 21.73
CA HIS A 72 -0.09 -2.87 22.52
C HIS A 72 -0.14 -1.36 22.22
N LEU A 73 0.44 -0.91 21.09
CA LEU A 73 0.28 0.44 20.55
C LEU A 73 -1.06 0.54 19.81
N THR A 74 -2.17 0.51 20.54
CA THR A 74 -3.51 0.41 19.94
C THR A 74 -4.26 1.73 19.86
N GLU A 75 -3.87 2.71 20.68
CA GLU A 75 -4.58 3.98 20.87
C GLU A 75 -3.96 5.08 20.02
N ILE A 76 -4.79 5.91 19.39
CA ILE A 76 -4.33 7.06 18.61
C ILE A 76 -3.84 8.17 19.56
N LYS A 77 -2.65 8.71 19.32
CA LYS A 77 -2.08 9.81 20.12
C LYS A 77 -2.82 11.13 19.92
N ILE A 78 -3.24 11.40 18.69
CA ILE A 78 -3.89 12.64 18.29
C ILE A 78 -5.14 12.27 17.48
N PRO A 79 -6.30 12.06 18.13
CA PRO A 79 -7.53 11.64 17.45
C PRO A 79 -8.03 12.64 16.41
N SER A 80 -7.72 13.93 16.58
CA SER A 80 -8.07 15.00 15.64
C SER A 80 -7.07 15.16 14.49
N LEU A 81 -6.10 14.25 14.36
CA LEU A 81 -5.09 14.33 13.31
C LEU A 81 -5.69 13.90 11.98
N GLU A 82 -5.59 14.78 10.98
CA GLU A 82 -5.96 14.43 9.62
C GLU A 82 -5.00 13.38 9.04
N PRO A 83 -5.45 12.59 8.04
CA PRO A 83 -4.59 11.62 7.37
C PRO A 83 -3.27 12.24 6.88
N ILE A 84 -2.16 11.59 7.19
CA ILE A 84 -0.82 12.10 6.89
C ILE A 84 -0.42 11.65 5.50
N LYS A 85 0.01 12.61 4.67
CA LYS A 85 0.61 12.32 3.36
C LYS A 85 2.10 12.07 3.52
N VAL A 86 2.57 10.94 3.02
CA VAL A 86 3.98 10.56 3.03
C VAL A 86 4.51 10.58 1.59
N GLY A 87 5.60 11.31 1.39
CA GLY A 87 6.26 11.45 0.09
C GLY A 87 7.20 10.29 -0.27
N HIS A 88 7.30 9.27 0.59
CA HIS A 88 8.12 8.10 0.36
C HIS A 88 7.64 7.34 -0.87
N GLU A 89 8.56 6.88 -1.71
CA GLU A 89 8.25 6.12 -2.91
C GLU A 89 8.97 4.78 -2.87
N PHE A 90 8.27 3.73 -3.30
CA PHE A 90 8.85 2.40 -3.47
C PHE A 90 8.84 2.05 -4.95
N LYS A 91 9.94 1.50 -5.48
CA LYS A 91 10.11 1.18 -6.90
C LYS A 91 10.53 -0.26 -7.08
N GLY A 92 10.29 -0.82 -8.28
CA GLY A 92 10.70 -2.19 -8.63
C GLY A 92 9.89 -3.27 -7.92
N TYR A 93 8.62 -3.00 -7.61
CA TYR A 93 7.75 -3.99 -7.00
C TYR A 93 6.98 -4.77 -8.06
N GLU A 94 6.64 -6.00 -7.73
CA GLU A 94 5.64 -6.79 -8.43
C GLU A 94 4.33 -6.72 -7.63
N PHE A 95 3.24 -6.42 -8.33
CA PHE A 95 1.95 -6.16 -7.71
C PHE A 95 0.89 -7.04 -8.33
N GLN A 96 0.41 -8.00 -7.55
CA GLN A 96 -0.63 -8.93 -7.93
C GLN A 96 -1.96 -8.51 -7.32
N ILE A 97 -2.98 -8.45 -8.16
CA ILE A 97 -4.35 -8.09 -7.80
C ILE A 97 -5.22 -9.31 -8.08
N ASP A 98 -5.64 -9.98 -7.02
CA ASP A 98 -6.56 -11.10 -7.05
C ASP A 98 -7.99 -10.59 -6.82
N GLY A 99 -9.00 -11.24 -7.40
CA GLY A 99 -10.38 -11.05 -6.95
C GLY A 99 -10.63 -11.78 -5.63
N GLU A 100 -11.66 -11.36 -4.88
CA GLU A 100 -12.05 -12.05 -3.65
C GLU A 100 -12.54 -13.49 -3.88
N LEU A 101 -12.87 -13.85 -5.12
CA LEU A 101 -13.32 -15.18 -5.51
C LEU A 101 -12.24 -15.89 -6.35
N ASP A 102 -11.95 -17.14 -6.00
CA ASP A 102 -10.93 -18.02 -6.62
C ASP A 102 -11.10 -18.25 -8.13
N ALA A 103 -12.19 -17.78 -8.74
CA ALA A 103 -12.49 -17.96 -10.17
C ALA A 103 -11.95 -16.83 -11.07
N THR A 104 -11.24 -15.85 -10.51
CA THR A 104 -10.73 -14.69 -11.26
C THR A 104 -9.24 -14.83 -11.50
N GLN A 105 -8.80 -14.59 -12.74
CA GLN A 105 -7.36 -14.60 -13.04
C GLN A 105 -6.69 -13.42 -12.33
N PRO A 106 -5.52 -13.65 -11.71
CA PRO A 106 -4.79 -12.58 -11.05
C PRO A 106 -4.21 -11.61 -12.09
N ILE A 107 -4.38 -10.32 -11.86
CA ILE A 107 -3.72 -9.27 -12.65
C ILE A 107 -2.34 -9.05 -12.05
N VAL A 108 -1.27 -9.23 -12.81
CA VAL A 108 0.10 -9.07 -12.33
C VAL A 108 0.75 -7.88 -13.02
N LEU A 109 1.08 -6.85 -12.25
CA LEU A 109 1.81 -5.68 -12.71
C LEU A 109 3.28 -5.78 -12.30
N VAL A 110 4.19 -5.54 -13.25
CA VAL A 110 5.65 -5.56 -13.02
C VAL A 110 6.23 -4.16 -13.04
N ASP A 111 7.40 -3.99 -12.41
CA ASP A 111 8.11 -2.70 -12.25
C ASP A 111 7.22 -1.57 -11.69
N VAL A 112 6.42 -1.93 -10.69
CA VAL A 112 5.43 -1.04 -10.10
C VAL A 112 6.12 -0.03 -9.19
N LYS A 113 5.77 1.23 -9.40
CA LYS A 113 6.13 2.35 -8.52
C LYS A 113 4.97 2.69 -7.59
N LEU A 114 5.15 2.47 -6.30
CA LEU A 114 4.21 2.91 -5.26
C LEU A 114 4.55 4.34 -4.81
N LYS A 115 3.57 5.23 -4.84
CA LYS A 115 3.72 6.66 -4.55
C LYS A 115 2.47 7.23 -3.89
N LYS A 116 2.57 8.46 -3.37
CA LYS A 116 1.44 9.22 -2.77
C LYS A 116 0.75 8.44 -1.64
N PHE A 117 1.52 7.94 -0.69
CA PHE A 117 0.97 7.27 0.48
C PHE A 117 0.22 8.27 1.36
N VAL A 118 -0.95 7.86 1.85
CA VAL A 118 -1.74 8.56 2.83
C VAL A 118 -2.06 7.58 3.95
N ILE A 119 -1.74 7.97 5.17
CA ILE A 119 -1.84 7.13 6.36
C ILE A 119 -2.90 7.73 7.27
N ALA A 120 -3.98 6.99 7.49
CA ALA A 120 -5.02 7.32 8.44
C ALA A 120 -5.00 6.30 9.60
N PRO A 121 -4.48 6.69 10.78
CA PRO A 121 -4.54 5.85 11.96
C PRO A 121 -5.98 5.50 12.33
N LYS A 122 -6.22 4.25 12.74
CA LYS A 122 -7.52 3.77 13.24
C LYS A 122 -7.35 3.19 14.63
N GLU A 123 -8.41 3.24 15.42
CA GLU A 123 -8.44 2.65 16.75
C GLU A 123 -8.21 1.13 16.68
N GLY A 124 -7.57 0.59 17.71
CA GLY A 124 -7.23 -0.84 17.76
C GLY A 124 -5.89 -1.20 17.10
N GLY A 125 -5.06 -0.19 16.76
CA GLY A 125 -3.71 -0.41 16.23
C GLY A 125 -3.65 -0.76 14.74
N SER A 126 -4.72 -0.48 13.99
CA SER A 126 -4.73 -0.60 12.54
C SER A 126 -4.48 0.76 11.88
N VAL A 127 -4.03 0.73 10.64
CA VAL A 127 -3.86 1.90 9.78
C VAL A 127 -4.59 1.65 8.46
N GLU A 128 -5.37 2.63 8.04
CA GLU A 128 -5.87 2.69 6.69
C GLU A 128 -4.79 3.37 5.83
N LEU A 129 -4.27 2.60 4.87
CA LEU A 129 -3.22 3.00 3.96
C LEU A 129 -3.81 3.19 2.58
N THR A 130 -3.77 4.43 2.10
CA THR A 130 -4.10 4.75 0.72
C THR A 130 -2.81 4.99 -0.05
N PHE A 131 -2.64 4.35 -1.20
CA PHE A 131 -1.45 4.53 -2.01
C PHE A 131 -1.77 4.39 -3.50
N LYS A 132 -0.87 4.92 -4.33
CA LYS A 132 -0.98 4.85 -5.78
C LYS A 132 0.09 3.93 -6.35
N ALA A 133 -0.32 2.87 -7.03
CA ALA A 133 0.55 2.01 -7.83
C ALA A 133 0.59 2.54 -9.26
N SER A 134 1.80 2.70 -9.80
CA SER A 134 2.04 3.22 -11.15
C SER A 134 2.86 2.21 -11.92
N ALA A 135 2.36 1.75 -13.05
CA ALA A 135 3.03 0.76 -13.89
C ALA A 135 2.74 0.99 -15.37
N ASN A 136 3.63 0.48 -16.23
CA ASN A 136 3.38 0.37 -17.65
C ASN A 136 2.58 -0.90 -17.90
N VAL A 137 1.57 -0.81 -18.76
CA VAL A 137 0.59 -1.89 -18.97
C VAL A 137 0.24 -2.04 -20.44
N GLU A 138 -0.23 -3.21 -20.81
CA GLU A 138 -0.85 -3.48 -22.11
C GLU A 138 -2.35 -3.12 -22.10
N PRO A 139 -2.98 -2.92 -23.27
CA PRO A 139 -4.40 -2.61 -23.35
C PRO A 139 -5.32 -3.65 -22.70
N GLU A 140 -4.92 -4.93 -22.71
CA GLU A 140 -5.67 -6.04 -22.09
C GLU A 140 -5.70 -5.89 -20.56
N GLU A 141 -4.56 -5.60 -19.94
CA GLU A 141 -4.44 -5.38 -18.49
C GLU A 141 -5.26 -4.16 -18.04
N VAL A 142 -5.39 -3.13 -18.87
CA VAL A 142 -6.27 -1.97 -18.57
C VAL A 142 -7.75 -2.38 -18.52
N ALA A 143 -8.18 -3.28 -19.40
CA ALA A 143 -9.54 -3.81 -19.36
C ALA A 143 -9.77 -4.60 -18.06
N GLU A 144 -8.83 -5.48 -17.69
CA GLU A 144 -8.89 -6.25 -16.44
C GLU A 144 -8.91 -5.34 -15.19
N LEU A 145 -8.07 -4.31 -15.15
CA LEU A 145 -8.06 -3.33 -14.06
C LEU A 145 -9.37 -2.55 -13.97
N THR A 146 -10.02 -2.29 -15.10
CA THR A 146 -11.33 -1.63 -15.13
C THR A 146 -12.43 -2.56 -14.61
N GLU A 147 -12.36 -3.85 -14.93
CA GLU A 147 -13.26 -4.85 -14.33
C GLU A 147 -13.04 -4.98 -12.82
N ALA A 148 -11.78 -4.98 -12.37
CA ALA A 148 -11.44 -4.99 -10.95
C ALA A 148 -11.96 -3.71 -10.23
N LEU A 149 -11.90 -2.55 -10.88
CA LEU A 149 -12.49 -1.31 -10.37
C LEU A 149 -14.01 -1.42 -10.18
N ILE A 150 -14.73 -2.08 -11.08
CA ILE A 150 -16.18 -2.28 -10.96
C ILE A 150 -16.51 -3.18 -9.75
N ARG A 151 -15.63 -4.14 -9.43
CA ARG A 151 -15.80 -5.01 -8.26
C ARG A 151 -15.53 -4.28 -6.95
N GLU A 152 -14.78 -3.18 -6.98
CA GLU A 152 -14.27 -2.38 -5.86
C GLU A 152 -13.35 -3.14 -4.90
N SER A 153 -13.75 -4.32 -4.43
CA SER A 153 -12.98 -5.17 -3.53
C SER A 153 -12.02 -6.09 -4.28
N VAL A 154 -10.76 -6.07 -3.86
CA VAL A 154 -9.67 -6.89 -4.39
C VAL A 154 -8.79 -7.40 -3.26
N VAL A 155 -8.02 -8.43 -3.53
CA VAL A 155 -6.99 -8.94 -2.63
C VAL A 155 -5.62 -8.62 -3.24
N LEU A 156 -4.78 -7.91 -2.48
CA LEU A 156 -3.50 -7.41 -2.95
C LEU A 156 -2.36 -8.24 -2.40
N THR A 157 -1.45 -8.61 -3.30
CA THR A 157 -0.17 -9.19 -2.94
C THR A 157 0.92 -8.32 -3.55
N LEU A 158 1.80 -7.80 -2.72
CA LEU A 158 2.90 -6.91 -3.12
C LEU A 158 4.22 -7.57 -2.77
N GLN A 159 5.04 -7.87 -3.76
CA GLN A 159 6.33 -8.53 -3.57
C GLN A 159 7.47 -7.70 -4.17
N PRO A 160 8.71 -7.81 -3.67
CA PRO A 160 9.87 -7.24 -4.35
C PRO A 160 9.98 -7.86 -5.75
N GLY A 161 10.01 -7.03 -6.79
CA GLY A 161 10.25 -7.51 -8.15
C GLY A 161 11.72 -7.89 -8.35
N LYS A 162 12.02 -8.68 -9.38
CA LYS A 162 13.38 -9.17 -9.69
C LYS A 162 14.45 -8.06 -9.79
N ALA A 163 14.07 -6.84 -10.16
CA ALA A 163 14.99 -5.69 -10.21
C ALA A 163 15.50 -5.23 -8.83
N ASN A 164 14.82 -5.61 -7.74
CA ASN A 164 15.22 -5.30 -6.36
C ASN A 164 16.13 -6.38 -5.72
N GLU A 165 16.38 -7.52 -6.38
CA GLU A 165 17.37 -8.49 -5.90
C GLU A 165 18.82 -7.98 -6.09
N ASP A 166 19.04 -7.08 -7.05
CA ASP A 166 20.37 -6.52 -7.39
C ASP A 166 20.60 -5.07 -6.92
N ALA A 167 19.61 -4.42 -6.28
CA ALA A 167 19.78 -3.05 -5.78
C ALA A 167 20.52 -3.07 -4.42
N PRO A 168 21.76 -2.52 -4.31
CA PRO A 168 22.37 -2.34 -3.01
C PRO A 168 21.46 -1.43 -2.18
N GLN A 169 21.11 -1.91 -0.99
CA GLN A 169 20.39 -1.15 0.02
C GLN A 169 21.09 0.20 0.19
N GLN A 170 20.48 1.28 -0.30
CA GLN A 170 20.90 2.62 0.08
C GLN A 170 20.57 2.79 1.56
N GLU A 171 21.57 2.49 2.39
CA GLU A 171 21.74 3.07 3.71
C GLU A 171 21.77 4.60 3.53
N ASP A 172 20.61 5.25 3.59
CA ASP A 172 20.58 6.70 3.76
C ASP A 172 20.79 7.00 5.25
N LEU A 173 22.07 6.93 5.64
CA LEU A 173 22.63 7.60 6.79
C LEU A 173 22.46 9.11 6.61
N ALA A 174 21.39 9.67 7.16
CA ALA A 174 21.35 11.09 7.47
C ALA A 174 21.67 11.28 8.95
N ALA A 175 22.93 11.64 9.19
CA ALA A 175 23.47 12.19 10.42
C ALA A 175 22.94 13.60 10.72
#